data_AF-T1D7Y6-F1
#
_entry.id   AF-T1D7Y6-F1
#
_cell.length_a   1.000
_cell.length_b   1.000
_cell.length_c   1.000
_cell.angle_alpha   90.00
_cell.angle_beta   90.00
_cell.angle_gamma   90.00
#
_symmetry.space_group_name_H-M   'P 1'
#
loop_
_entity.id
_entity.type
_entity.pdbx_description
1 polymer ?
#
loop_
_entity_poly.entity_id
_entity_poly.type
_entity_poly.pdbx_seq_one_letter_code
_entity_poly.pdbx_strand_id
1 'polypeptide(L)'
;MTPEGSRILMDAPPDKEDCHSFVRVSRLFAEAGVHVPRIFAWEEKLGFMMLEDFGETSYLSALQTDGRQGLSADTLYGNALGALVRIQLASGDGVLPLYERPLLQREIHLFPEWYVQKHLGIVWTTQERATFEAVVQGLLDAIEGQARVWVHRDYHSRNLMVATPDPRGAGFSGCRAGSG
;
A
#
# COMPACT_ATOMS: atom_id res chain seq x y z
N MET A 1 -9.08 27.62 -14.26
CA MET A 1 -9.01 26.20 -13.84
C MET A 1 -9.76 25.40 -14.89
N THR A 2 -9.13 24.39 -15.48
CA THR A 2 -9.85 23.47 -16.37
C THR A 2 -10.93 22.75 -15.57
N PRO A 3 -12.07 22.39 -16.18
CA PRO A 3 -13.18 21.72 -15.50
C PRO A 3 -12.82 20.34 -14.91
N GLU A 4 -11.59 19.86 -15.10
CA GLU A 4 -11.16 18.53 -14.67
C GLU A 4 -10.21 18.48 -13.46
N GLY A 5 -9.87 19.61 -12.81
CA GLY A 5 -8.97 19.63 -11.63
C GLY A 5 -7.47 19.61 -11.95
N SER A 6 -6.61 19.67 -10.92
CA SER A 6 -5.14 19.58 -11.03
C SER A 6 -4.67 18.16 -11.37
N ARG A 7 -3.39 18.02 -11.77
CA ARG A 7 -2.75 16.76 -12.18
C ARG A 7 -1.36 16.68 -11.57
N ILE A 8 -0.92 15.46 -11.29
CA ILE A 8 0.46 15.19 -10.82
C ILE A 8 1.25 14.62 -12.00
N LEU A 9 2.41 15.21 -12.28
CA LEU A 9 3.40 14.62 -13.18
C LEU A 9 4.41 13.85 -12.32
N MET A 10 4.42 12.53 -12.45
CA MET A 10 5.43 11.66 -11.88
C MET A 10 6.61 11.57 -12.85
N ASP A 11 7.81 11.81 -12.33
CA ASP A 11 9.09 11.61 -13.00
C ASP A 11 9.78 10.42 -12.33
N ALA A 12 9.67 9.25 -12.98
CA ALA A 12 10.13 7.97 -12.48
C ALA A 12 10.98 7.29 -13.56
N PRO A 13 12.28 7.64 -13.63
CA PRO A 13 13.20 7.09 -14.64
C PRO A 13 13.20 5.55 -14.64
N PRO A 14 13.06 4.89 -15.80
CA PRO A 14 12.91 3.42 -15.88
C PRO A 14 14.10 2.62 -15.36
N ASP A 15 15.29 3.24 -15.26
CA ASP A 15 16.50 2.64 -14.69
C ASP A 15 16.49 2.60 -13.16
N LYS A 16 15.52 3.27 -12.51
CA LYS A 16 15.42 3.41 -11.05
C LYS A 16 14.12 2.89 -10.47
N GLU A 17 13.01 3.02 -11.19
CA GLU A 17 11.68 2.66 -10.70
C GLU A 17 10.95 1.70 -11.65
N ASP A 18 10.29 0.69 -11.08
CA ASP A 18 9.40 -0.21 -11.82
C ASP A 18 7.98 0.39 -11.90
N CYS A 19 7.76 1.25 -12.90
CA CYS A 19 6.44 1.80 -13.18
C CYS A 19 5.45 0.75 -13.73
N HIS A 20 5.91 -0.39 -14.27
CA HIS A 20 5.00 -1.42 -14.80
C HIS A 20 4.19 -2.04 -13.68
N SER A 21 4.84 -2.37 -12.56
CA SER A 21 4.18 -2.89 -11.37
C SER A 21 3.14 -1.89 -10.84
N PHE A 22 3.49 -0.60 -10.77
CA PHE A 22 2.56 0.46 -10.37
C PHE A 22 1.32 0.53 -11.28
N VAL A 23 1.51 0.55 -12.61
CA VAL A 23 0.42 0.64 -13.59
C VAL A 23 -0.48 -0.59 -13.51
N ARG A 24 0.12 -1.78 -13.38
CA ARG A 24 -0.61 -3.05 -13.26
C ARG A 24 -1.46 -3.09 -12.01
N VAL A 25 -0.87 -2.81 -10.84
CA VAL A 25 -1.58 -2.81 -9.54
C VAL A 25 -2.68 -1.75 -9.53
N SER A 26 -2.40 -0.55 -10.05
CA SER A 26 -3.40 0.53 -10.14
C SER A 26 -4.60 0.11 -10.98
N ARG A 27 -4.41 -0.58 -12.11
CA ARG A 27 -5.53 -1.09 -12.91
C ARG A 27 -6.36 -2.13 -12.16
N LEU A 28 -5.71 -3.11 -11.52
CA LEU A 28 -6.39 -4.15 -10.75
C LEU A 28 -7.21 -3.56 -9.59
N PHE A 29 -6.67 -2.58 -8.88
CA PHE A 29 -7.39 -1.94 -7.76
C PHE A 29 -8.53 -1.05 -8.25
N ALA A 30 -8.36 -0.36 -9.38
CA ALA A 30 -9.45 0.38 -10.01
C ALA A 30 -10.58 -0.55 -10.45
N GLU A 31 -10.26 -1.70 -11.06
CA GLU A 31 -11.24 -2.73 -11.44
C GLU A 31 -11.96 -3.33 -10.22
N ALA A 32 -11.26 -3.44 -9.08
CA ALA A 32 -11.86 -3.83 -7.81
C ALA A 32 -12.75 -2.74 -7.17
N GLY A 33 -12.90 -1.57 -7.80
CA GLY A 33 -13.69 -0.46 -7.27
C GLY A 33 -13.00 0.30 -6.13
N VAL A 34 -11.67 0.29 -6.09
CA VAL A 34 -10.88 1.16 -5.21
C VAL A 34 -10.45 2.40 -5.98
N HIS A 35 -10.56 3.57 -5.34
CA HIS A 35 -10.12 4.83 -5.92
C HIS A 35 -8.60 4.92 -5.82
N VAL A 36 -7.93 4.57 -6.90
CA VAL A 36 -6.49 4.80 -7.11
C VAL A 36 -6.30 5.90 -8.14
N PRO A 37 -5.14 6.58 -8.18
CA PRO A 37 -4.93 7.68 -9.10
C PRO A 37 -5.16 7.23 -10.54
N ARG A 38 -6.06 7.90 -11.25
CA ARG A 38 -6.21 7.66 -12.69
C ARG A 38 -4.92 8.00 -13.41
N ILE A 39 -4.46 7.08 -14.24
CA ILE A 39 -3.33 7.30 -15.14
C ILE A 39 -3.89 7.88 -16.44
N PHE A 40 -3.64 9.17 -16.70
CA PHE A 40 -4.10 9.86 -17.91
C PHE A 40 -3.20 9.60 -19.11
N ALA A 41 -1.89 9.58 -18.87
CA ALA A 41 -0.88 9.31 -19.88
C ALA A 41 0.36 8.71 -19.22
N TRP A 42 1.06 7.85 -19.94
CA TRP A 42 2.34 7.27 -19.51
C TRP A 42 3.27 7.17 -20.71
N GLU A 43 4.39 7.90 -20.64
CA GLU A 43 5.51 7.78 -21.57
C GLU A 43 6.59 6.93 -20.91
N GLU A 44 6.47 5.62 -21.11
CA GLU A 44 7.30 4.59 -20.49
C GLU A 44 8.79 4.80 -20.73
N LYS A 45 9.19 5.18 -21.96
CA LYS A 45 10.61 5.30 -22.31
C LYS A 45 11.31 6.44 -21.60
N LEU A 46 10.56 7.49 -21.24
CA LEU A 46 11.09 8.66 -20.55
C LEU A 46 10.80 8.63 -19.04
N GLY A 47 9.99 7.68 -18.55
CA GLY A 47 9.63 7.59 -17.13
C GLY A 47 8.58 8.60 -16.67
N PHE A 48 7.85 9.24 -17.60
CA PHE A 48 6.85 10.26 -17.24
C PHE A 48 5.44 9.69 -17.17
N MET A 49 4.73 9.95 -16.08
CA MET A 49 3.34 9.54 -15.91
C MET A 49 2.48 10.69 -15.40
N MET A 50 1.35 10.93 -16.07
CA MET A 50 0.37 11.93 -15.65
C MET A 50 -0.74 11.26 -14.86
N LEU A 51 -0.90 11.68 -13.61
CA LEU A 51 -1.79 11.08 -12.63
C LEU A 51 -2.87 12.05 -12.15
N GLU A 52 -3.98 11.48 -11.68
CA GLU A 52 -4.99 12.18 -10.89
C GLU A 52 -4.38 12.74 -9.61
N ASP A 53 -4.77 13.98 -9.32
CA ASP A 53 -4.40 14.66 -8.09
C ASP A 53 -5.55 14.51 -7.07
N PHE A 54 -5.30 13.78 -6.00
CA PHE A 54 -6.24 13.63 -4.88
C PHE A 54 -6.23 14.83 -3.92
N GLY A 55 -5.43 15.86 -4.21
CA GLY A 55 -5.20 16.99 -3.33
C GLY A 55 -4.20 16.66 -2.22
N GLU A 56 -4.22 17.47 -1.17
CA GLU A 56 -3.15 17.48 -0.16
C GLU A 56 -3.55 16.81 1.17
N THR A 57 -4.84 16.54 1.37
CA THR A 57 -5.35 16.05 2.65
C THR A 57 -5.19 14.54 2.78
N SER A 58 -4.09 14.11 3.41
CA SER A 58 -3.95 12.72 3.87
C SER A 58 -4.87 12.41 5.05
N TYR A 59 -5.14 11.11 5.28
CA TYR A 59 -5.89 10.66 6.45
C TYR A 59 -5.20 11.07 7.75
N LEU A 60 -3.86 10.99 7.80
CA LEU A 60 -3.09 11.47 8.95
C LEU A 60 -3.37 12.95 9.24
N SER A 61 -3.32 13.81 8.21
CA SER A 61 -3.59 15.24 8.36
C SER A 61 -5.03 15.48 8.85
N ALA A 62 -6.02 14.79 8.27
CA ALA A 62 -7.41 14.90 8.69
C ALA A 62 -7.60 14.51 10.17
N LEU A 63 -7.00 13.39 10.60
CA LEU A 63 -7.07 12.89 11.97
C LEU A 63 -6.41 13.82 12.99
N GLN A 64 -5.32 14.49 12.62
CA GLN A 64 -4.62 15.45 13.49
C GLN A 64 -5.45 16.72 13.76
N THR A 65 -6.45 17.01 12.92
CA THR A 65 -7.34 18.15 13.15
C THR A 65 -8.48 17.86 14.14
N ASP A 66 -8.50 16.67 14.76
CA ASP A 66 -9.46 16.25 15.79
C ASP A 66 -10.92 16.47 15.38
N GLY A 67 -11.27 16.00 14.17
CA GLY A 67 -12.65 16.08 13.66
C GLY A 67 -13.13 17.49 13.30
N ARG A 68 -12.29 18.52 13.38
CA ARG A 68 -12.66 19.91 12.99
C ARG A 68 -13.08 20.05 11.52
N GLN A 69 -12.74 19.08 10.68
CA GLN A 69 -13.19 18.98 9.29
C GLN A 69 -14.43 18.09 9.09
N GLY A 70 -15.11 17.68 10.17
CA GLY A 70 -16.29 16.80 10.10
C GLY A 70 -15.98 15.35 9.72
N LEU A 71 -14.70 14.98 9.68
CA LEU A 71 -14.23 13.64 9.35
C LEU A 71 -13.77 12.93 10.63
N SER A 72 -14.50 11.90 11.06
CA SER A 72 -14.12 11.07 12.21
C SER A 72 -13.17 9.95 11.81
N ALA A 73 -12.39 9.45 12.79
CA ALA A 73 -11.56 8.27 12.60
C ALA A 73 -12.38 7.07 12.12
N ASP A 74 -13.56 6.85 12.70
CA ASP A 74 -14.46 5.76 12.32
C ASP A 74 -14.88 5.84 10.85
N THR A 75 -15.17 7.05 10.35
CA THR A 75 -15.57 7.26 8.95
C THR A 75 -14.40 6.97 8.01
N LEU A 76 -13.23 7.52 8.32
CA LEU A 76 -12.03 7.36 7.49
C LEU A 76 -11.60 5.89 7.45
N TYR A 77 -11.42 5.26 8.61
CA TYR A 77 -11.01 3.85 8.66
C TYR A 77 -12.11 2.91 8.18
N GLY A 78 -13.40 3.24 8.34
CA GLY A 78 -14.49 2.50 7.72
C GLY A 78 -14.38 2.46 6.20
N ASN A 79 -14.08 3.60 5.56
CA ASN A 79 -13.87 3.66 4.12
C ASN A 79 -12.59 2.91 3.70
N ALA A 80 -11.50 3.06 4.46
CA ALA A 80 -10.24 2.37 4.20
C ALA A 80 -10.37 0.84 4.31
N LEU A 81 -11.10 0.34 5.32
CA LEU A 81 -11.39 -1.08 5.48
C LEU A 81 -12.29 -1.59 4.35
N GLY A 82 -13.29 -0.80 3.94
CA GLY A 82 -14.12 -1.13 2.78
C GLY A 82 -13.31 -1.28 1.49
N ALA A 83 -12.30 -0.43 1.28
CA ALA A 83 -11.39 -0.55 0.14
C ALA A 83 -10.49 -1.80 0.23
N LEU A 84 -9.95 -2.12 1.42
CA LEU A 84 -9.18 -3.36 1.62
C LEU A 84 -10.01 -4.61 1.33
N VAL A 85 -11.25 -4.66 1.83
CA VAL A 85 -12.15 -5.80 1.55
C VAL A 85 -12.39 -5.96 0.06
N ARG A 86 -12.58 -4.86 -0.70
CA ARG A 86 -12.73 -4.92 -2.15
C ARG A 86 -11.48 -5.47 -2.85
N ILE A 87 -10.28 -5.03 -2.46
CA ILE A 87 -9.00 -5.55 -2.97
C ILE A 87 -8.90 -7.06 -2.70
N GLN A 88 -9.21 -7.47 -1.47
CA GLN A 88 -9.09 -8.86 -1.04
C GLN A 88 -10.12 -9.76 -1.74
N LEU A 89 -11.35 -9.29 -1.96
CA LEU A 89 -12.39 -10.02 -2.70
C LEU A 89 -12.11 -10.12 -4.20
N ALA A 90 -11.44 -9.11 -4.78
CA ALA A 90 -11.02 -9.13 -6.18
C ALA A 90 -9.75 -9.98 -6.42
N SER A 91 -9.12 -10.48 -5.35
CA SER A 91 -7.87 -11.20 -5.44
C SER A 91 -8.02 -12.51 -6.22
N GLY A 92 -7.04 -12.78 -7.08
CA GLY A 92 -7.00 -13.99 -7.90
C GLY A 92 -5.59 -14.56 -8.02
N ASP A 93 -5.52 -15.88 -8.20
CA ASP A 93 -4.28 -16.62 -8.36
C ASP A 93 -3.56 -16.25 -9.67
N GLY A 94 -2.22 -16.15 -9.60
CA GLY A 94 -1.39 -15.88 -10.77
C GLY A 94 -1.46 -14.45 -11.33
N VAL A 95 -2.26 -13.56 -10.73
CA VAL A 95 -2.42 -12.18 -11.19
C VAL A 95 -1.37 -11.25 -10.62
N LEU A 96 -0.92 -11.46 -9.38
CA LEU A 96 0.21 -10.75 -8.77
C LEU A 96 1.18 -11.77 -8.18
N PRO A 97 2.46 -11.40 -7.99
CA PRO A 97 3.41 -12.24 -7.27
C PRO A 97 2.85 -12.65 -5.92
N LEU A 98 3.10 -13.90 -5.58
CA LEU A 98 2.61 -14.47 -4.35
C LEU A 98 3.37 -13.87 -3.16
N TYR A 99 2.63 -13.39 -2.16
CA TYR A 99 3.19 -13.00 -0.88
C TYR A 99 3.33 -14.26 0.00
N GLU A 100 4.43 -14.97 -0.20
CA GLU A 100 4.66 -16.32 0.30
C GLU A 100 5.79 -16.43 1.32
N ARG A 101 5.84 -17.57 2.01
CA ARG A 101 6.75 -17.82 3.14
C ARG A 101 8.19 -17.36 2.91
N PRO A 102 8.86 -17.65 1.77
CA PRO A 102 10.22 -17.15 1.53
C PRO A 102 10.37 -15.63 1.63
N LEU A 103 9.40 -14.88 1.06
CA LEU A 103 9.42 -13.42 1.09
C LEU A 103 9.09 -12.89 2.49
N LEU A 104 8.03 -13.41 3.11
CA LEU A 104 7.63 -13.08 4.49
C LEU A 104 8.77 -13.32 5.48
N GLN A 105 9.42 -14.48 5.38
CA GLN A 105 10.54 -14.84 6.23
C GLN A 105 11.66 -13.82 6.04
N ARG A 106 12.06 -13.52 4.79
CA ARG A 106 13.09 -12.52 4.51
C ARG A 106 12.76 -11.15 5.11
N GLU A 107 11.53 -10.67 4.96
CA GLU A 107 11.11 -9.36 5.49
C GLU A 107 11.15 -9.32 7.02
N ILE A 108 10.68 -10.37 7.70
CA ILE A 108 10.74 -10.48 9.17
C ILE A 108 12.20 -10.47 9.66
N HIS A 109 13.11 -11.10 8.92
CA HIS A 109 14.53 -11.16 9.26
C HIS A 109 15.31 -9.84 9.06
N LEU A 110 14.70 -8.82 8.43
CA LEU A 110 15.30 -7.49 8.40
C LEU A 110 15.36 -6.87 9.80
N PHE A 111 14.43 -7.20 10.70
CA PHE A 111 14.44 -6.69 12.08
C PHE A 111 15.72 -7.05 12.85
N PRO A 112 16.10 -8.35 12.99
CA PRO A 112 17.33 -8.69 13.70
C PRO A 112 18.59 -8.16 13.02
N GLU A 113 18.63 -8.15 11.69
CA GLU A 113 19.78 -7.66 10.94
C GLU A 113 19.99 -6.15 11.13
N TRP A 114 18.95 -5.35 10.86
CA TRP A 114 19.08 -3.90 10.79
C TRP A 114 18.91 -3.22 12.14
N TYR A 115 17.92 -3.65 12.92
CA TYR A 115 17.62 -2.97 14.18
C TYR A 115 18.47 -3.53 15.32
N VAL A 116 18.45 -4.84 15.53
CA VAL A 116 19.14 -5.45 16.68
C VAL A 116 20.65 -5.41 16.51
N GLN A 117 21.17 -5.97 15.42
CA GLN A 117 22.61 -6.10 15.22
C GLN A 117 23.24 -4.78 14.79
N LYS A 118 22.70 -4.12 13.76
CA LYS A 118 23.33 -2.93 13.18
C LYS A 118 23.04 -1.64 13.93
N HIS A 119 21.80 -1.38 14.32
CA HIS A 119 21.44 -0.13 15.00
C HIS A 119 21.73 -0.17 16.50
N LEU A 120 21.35 -1.24 17.19
CA LEU A 120 21.57 -1.38 18.64
C LEU A 120 22.94 -1.99 19.00
N GLY A 121 23.62 -2.63 18.05
CA GLY A 121 24.92 -3.29 18.32
C GLY A 121 24.79 -4.55 19.19
N ILE A 122 23.60 -5.12 19.30
CA ILE A 122 23.32 -6.27 20.18
C ILE A 122 23.64 -7.56 19.44
N VAL A 123 24.44 -8.41 20.07
CA VAL A 123 24.70 -9.78 19.62
C VAL A 123 23.84 -10.73 20.42
N TRP A 124 22.93 -11.44 19.74
CA TRP A 124 22.11 -12.46 20.38
C TRP A 124 22.92 -13.69 20.76
N THR A 125 22.57 -14.25 21.92
CA THR A 125 22.93 -15.60 22.30
C THR A 125 22.23 -16.62 21.40
N THR A 126 22.76 -17.85 21.37
CA THR A 126 22.13 -18.97 20.65
C THR A 126 20.69 -19.20 21.10
N GLN A 127 20.39 -19.01 22.39
CA GLN A 127 19.05 -19.21 22.95
C GLN A 127 18.06 -18.13 22.49
N GLU A 128 18.47 -16.86 22.48
CA GLU A 128 17.63 -15.76 21.98
C GLU A 128 17.34 -15.92 20.49
N ARG A 129 18.36 -16.30 19.70
CA ARG A 129 18.16 -16.59 18.28
C ARG A 129 17.18 -17.74 18.06
N ALA A 130 17.35 -18.85 18.78
CA ALA A 130 16.43 -19.99 18.68
C ALA A 130 14.99 -19.60 19.09
N THR A 131 14.84 -18.73 20.07
CA THR A 131 13.54 -18.24 20.54
C THR A 131 12.87 -17.37 19.48
N PHE A 132 13.63 -16.45 18.87
CA PHE A 132 13.14 -15.64 17.75
C PHE A 132 12.71 -16.51 16.58
N GLU A 133 13.55 -17.46 16.14
CA GLU A 133 13.21 -18.36 15.03
C GLU A 133 11.94 -19.16 15.30
N ALA A 134 11.74 -19.66 16.53
CA ALA A 134 10.53 -20.39 16.89
C ALA A 134 9.27 -19.52 16.76
N VAL A 135 9.34 -18.24 17.15
CA VAL A 135 8.24 -17.27 16.97
C VAL A 135 8.00 -17.02 15.48
N VAL A 136 9.06 -16.83 14.69
CA VAL A 136 8.94 -16.60 13.24
C VAL A 136 8.27 -17.79 12.56
N GLN A 137 8.68 -19.03 12.86
CA GLN A 137 8.03 -20.21 12.29
C GLN A 137 6.54 -20.30 12.67
N GLY A 138 6.20 -20.05 13.94
CA GLY A 138 4.80 -20.05 14.38
C GLY A 138 3.95 -18.98 13.68
N LEU A 139 4.49 -17.80 13.41
CA LEU A 139 3.81 -16.75 12.64
C LEU A 139 3.62 -17.15 11.18
N LEU A 140 4.66 -17.73 10.55
CA LEU A 140 4.59 -18.19 9.16
C LEU A 140 3.57 -19.32 8.98
N ASP A 141 3.53 -20.29 9.90
CA ASP A 141 2.54 -21.37 9.90
C ASP A 141 1.11 -20.80 10.03
N ALA A 142 0.92 -19.82 10.91
CA ALA A 142 -0.37 -19.18 11.12
C ALA A 142 -0.85 -18.35 9.91
N ILE A 143 0.08 -17.71 9.18
CA ILE A 143 -0.22 -16.96 7.96
C ILE A 143 -0.58 -17.92 6.82
N GLU A 144 0.14 -19.03 6.68
CA GLU A 144 -0.13 -20.04 5.64
C GLU A 144 -1.48 -20.75 5.81
N GLY A 145 -2.00 -20.83 7.04
CA GLY A 145 -3.34 -21.34 7.31
C GLY A 145 -4.48 -20.40 6.89
N GLN A 146 -4.18 -19.17 6.45
CA GLN A 146 -5.18 -18.16 6.06
C GLN A 146 -5.36 -18.08 4.55
N ALA A 147 -6.49 -17.49 4.14
CA ALA A 147 -6.75 -17.21 2.73
C ALA A 147 -5.68 -16.27 2.16
N ARG A 148 -5.20 -16.59 0.95
CA ARG A 148 -4.21 -15.78 0.24
C ARG A 148 -4.94 -14.73 -0.59
N VAL A 149 -4.63 -13.47 -0.33
CA VAL A 149 -5.23 -12.30 -0.97
C VAL A 149 -4.14 -11.32 -1.37
N TRP A 150 -4.43 -10.38 -2.26
CA TRP A 150 -3.53 -9.29 -2.59
C TRP A 150 -3.29 -8.43 -1.35
N VAL A 151 -2.03 -8.02 -1.16
CA VAL A 151 -1.58 -7.25 -0.01
C VAL A 151 -1.03 -5.90 -0.49
N HIS A 152 -1.63 -4.81 -0.04
CA HIS A 152 -1.02 -3.48 -0.19
C HIS A 152 -0.02 -3.28 0.96
N ARG A 153 1.27 -3.44 0.69
CA ARG A 153 2.33 -3.44 1.73
C ARG A 153 2.41 -2.15 2.54
N ASP A 154 2.15 -1.00 1.92
CA ASP A 154 2.22 0.32 2.58
C ASP A 154 0.83 0.93 2.86
N TYR A 155 -0.11 0.14 3.38
CA TYR A 155 -1.49 0.59 3.62
C TYR A 155 -1.65 1.29 4.98
N HIS A 156 -1.34 2.58 5.03
CA HIS A 156 -1.44 3.39 6.25
C HIS A 156 -1.94 4.82 5.99
N SER A 157 -2.34 5.53 7.04
CA SER A 157 -2.97 6.86 6.97
C SER A 157 -2.18 7.96 6.22
N ARG A 158 -0.87 7.80 6.02
CA ARG A 158 -0.08 8.74 5.18
C ARG A 158 -0.22 8.50 3.67
N ASN A 159 -0.59 7.28 3.26
CA ASN A 159 -0.78 6.88 1.86
C ASN A 159 -2.26 6.88 1.44
N LEU A 160 -3.15 7.19 2.38
CA LEU A 160 -4.57 7.34 2.14
C LEU A 160 -4.94 8.82 2.12
N MET A 161 -5.66 9.22 1.08
CA MET A 161 -6.08 10.59 0.81
C MET A 161 -7.58 10.72 1.01
N VAL A 162 -8.00 11.83 1.60
CA VAL A 162 -9.41 12.24 1.61
C VAL A 162 -9.74 12.70 0.20
N ALA A 163 -10.45 11.87 -0.56
CA ALA A 163 -10.79 12.13 -1.95
C ALA A 163 -12.27 12.46 -2.08
N THR A 164 -12.60 13.29 -3.07
CA THR A 164 -13.99 13.40 -3.54
C THR A 164 -14.44 12.07 -4.16
N PRO A 165 -15.73 11.70 -4.08
CA PRO A 165 -16.24 10.47 -4.67
C PRO A 165 -15.79 10.30 -6.13
N ASP A 166 -15.26 9.13 -6.48
CA ASP A 166 -15.05 8.81 -7.89
C ASP A 166 -16.43 8.73 -8.56
N PRO A 167 -16.70 9.47 -9.64
CA PRO A 167 -17.96 9.37 -10.39
C PRO A 167 -18.29 7.96 -10.90
N ARG A 168 -17.32 7.03 -10.89
CA ARG A 168 -17.50 5.60 -11.19
C ARG A 168 -17.95 4.74 -9.99
N GLY A 169 -18.19 5.36 -8.84
CA GLY A 169 -18.76 4.69 -7.65
C GLY A 169 -17.74 4.17 -6.63
N ALA A 170 -16.45 4.52 -6.75
CA ALA A 170 -15.48 4.21 -5.70
C ALA A 170 -15.68 5.13 -4.49
N GLY A 171 -15.50 4.58 -3.28
CA GLY A 171 -15.71 5.30 -2.00
C GLY A 171 -14.77 6.51 -1.82
N PHE A 172 -14.98 7.27 -0.73
CA PHE A 172 -14.30 8.55 -0.41
C PHE A 172 -12.79 8.44 -0.06
N SER A 173 -12.12 7.35 -0.42
CA SER A 173 -10.73 7.07 -0.05
C SER A 173 -9.88 6.89 -1.30
N GLY A 174 -9.03 7.89 -1.58
CA GLY A 174 -7.97 7.74 -2.56
C GLY A 174 -6.80 6.97 -1.95
N CYS A 175 -6.42 5.84 -2.54
CA CYS A 175 -5.23 5.09 -2.13
C CYS A 175 -4.09 5.44 -3.08
N ARG A 176 -2.98 6.00 -2.57
CA ARG A 176 -1.74 6.10 -3.35
C ARG A 176 -1.17 4.70 -3.47
N ALA A 177 -1.13 4.15 -4.69
CA ALA A 177 -0.49 2.87 -4.91
C ALA A 177 1.02 3.00 -4.65
N GLY A 178 1.55 2.14 -3.78
CA GLY A 178 3.00 1.93 -3.66
C GLY A 178 3.48 0.98 -4.76
N SER A 179 4.76 1.05 -5.11
CA SER A 179 5.43 0.16 -6.08
C SER A 179 5.75 -1.22 -5.47
N GLY A 180 4.83 -1.77 -4.68
CA GLY A 180 5.03 -2.94 -3.82
C GLY A 180 4.47 -4.22 -4.37
#